data_AF-A0A6D0XP15-F1
#
_entry.id   AF-A0A6D0XP15-F1
#
_cell.length_a   1.000
_cell.length_b   1.000
_cell.length_c   1.000
_cell.angle_alpha   90.00
_cell.angle_beta   90.00
_cell.angle_gamma   90.00
#
_symmetry.space_group_name_H-M   'P 1'
#
loop_
_entity.id
_entity.type
_entity.pdbx_description
1 polymer ?
#
loop_
_entity_poly.entity_id
_entity_poly.type
_entity_poly.pdbx_seq_one_letter_code
_entity_poly.pdbx_strand_id
1 'polypeptide(L)'
;MQRKTLLSACIALALSGQGWAADITEVETTTGEKKNTNVTCPADPGKLSPEELKRLPSECSPLVEQNLMPWLSTGAAALITALAVVELNDDDDHHHRNNSPLPPTPPDDESDDTPVPPTPGGDEIIPDDPDDTPTPPKPVSFNNDVILDKTEKTLTIRDSVFTYTENADGTISLQDSNGRKATINLWQIDEANNTVALEGVSADGATKWQYNHNGELVITGDNATVNNNGKTTVDGKDSTGTEINGNNGKVIQDGDLDVSGGGHGIDITGDSATVDNKGTMTVTDPESMGIQIDGDKAIVNNEGESTITNGGTGTQINGDDATANNNGKTTVDGKDSTGTEINGNNGKVIQDGDLDVSGGGHGIDITGDSATVDNKGTMTVT
;
A
#
# COMPACT_ATOMS: atom_id res chain seq x y z
N MET A 1 -40.97 -14.70 14.68
CA MET A 1 -39.49 -14.63 14.69
C MET A 1 -39.05 -14.33 13.26
N GLN A 2 -38.47 -13.16 12.99
CA GLN A 2 -37.86 -12.85 11.69
C GLN A 2 -36.34 -12.93 11.83
N ARG A 3 -35.68 -13.62 10.90
CA ARG A 3 -34.23 -13.50 10.74
C ARG A 3 -33.93 -12.14 10.16
N LYS A 4 -33.16 -11.30 10.87
CA LYS A 4 -32.52 -10.12 10.24
C LYS A 4 -31.34 -10.63 9.43
N THR A 5 -31.37 -10.41 8.12
CA THR A 5 -30.19 -10.55 7.26
C THR A 5 -29.28 -9.34 7.52
N LEU A 6 -28.04 -9.60 7.94
CA LEU A 6 -27.00 -8.57 7.92
C LEU A 6 -26.67 -8.28 6.46
N LEU A 7 -26.74 -7.01 6.07
CA LEU A 7 -26.31 -6.55 4.76
C LEU A 7 -24.81 -6.24 4.84
N SER A 8 -24.00 -6.99 4.11
CA SER A 8 -22.58 -6.66 3.93
C SER A 8 -22.47 -5.40 3.09
N ALA A 9 -21.84 -4.35 3.61
CA ALA A 9 -21.44 -3.19 2.84
C ALA A 9 -19.98 -3.39 2.42
N CYS A 10 -19.66 -3.16 1.14
CA CYS A 10 -18.31 -3.30 0.61
C CYS A 10 -17.88 -2.01 -0.09
N ILE A 11 -16.89 -1.34 0.52
CA ILE A 11 -15.63 -0.92 -0.09
C ILE A 11 -15.69 -0.28 -1.48
N ALA A 12 -15.26 0.99 -1.58
CA ALA A 12 -15.46 1.78 -2.80
C ALA A 12 -14.53 3.02 -3.00
N LEU A 13 -13.24 2.82 -3.27
CA LEU A 13 -12.34 3.85 -3.85
C LEU A 13 -13.00 4.52 -5.09
N ALA A 14 -13.24 5.84 -5.10
CA ALA A 14 -13.85 6.57 -6.22
C ALA A 14 -12.86 7.51 -6.92
N LEU A 15 -12.71 7.32 -8.22
CA LEU A 15 -12.07 8.26 -9.13
C LEU A 15 -13.17 8.84 -10.02
N SER A 16 -13.73 10.01 -9.68
CA SER A 16 -14.83 10.61 -10.45
C SER A 16 -15.03 12.11 -10.18
N GLY A 17 -14.81 12.94 -11.20
CA GLY A 17 -15.00 14.40 -11.12
C GLY A 17 -15.65 14.99 -12.37
N GLN A 18 -16.91 14.65 -12.66
CA GLN A 18 -17.65 15.22 -13.80
C GLN A 18 -18.20 16.63 -13.52
N GLY A 19 -17.27 17.55 -13.22
CA GLY A 19 -17.52 18.98 -13.14
C GLY A 19 -17.72 19.61 -14.52
N TRP A 20 -18.60 20.61 -14.61
CA TRP A 20 -18.87 21.30 -15.88
C TRP A 20 -17.84 22.40 -16.14
N ALA A 21 -17.44 22.54 -17.41
CA ALA A 21 -16.44 23.53 -17.82
C ALA A 21 -16.90 24.97 -17.55
N ALA A 22 -16.02 25.75 -16.92
CA ALA A 22 -16.03 27.20 -16.95
C ALA A 22 -14.79 27.67 -17.73
N ASP A 23 -15.00 28.52 -18.74
CA ASP A 23 -13.98 28.98 -19.66
C ASP A 23 -13.06 30.02 -18.98
N ILE A 24 -11.75 29.78 -18.94
CA ILE A 24 -10.75 30.71 -18.38
C ILE A 24 -9.65 30.95 -19.42
N THR A 25 -9.56 32.20 -19.86
CA THR A 25 -8.68 32.66 -20.92
C THR A 25 -7.21 32.66 -20.54
N GLU A 26 -6.35 32.36 -21.52
CA GLU A 26 -4.89 32.50 -21.44
C GLU A 26 -4.46 33.89 -20.95
N VAL A 27 -3.49 33.94 -20.04
CA VAL A 27 -2.71 35.14 -19.72
C VAL A 27 -1.23 34.77 -19.58
N GLU A 28 -0.40 35.25 -20.50
CA GLU A 28 1.05 35.18 -20.35
C GLU A 28 1.54 36.16 -19.27
N THR A 29 2.48 35.77 -18.42
CA THR A 29 3.56 36.68 -17.94
C THR A 29 4.79 35.94 -17.41
N THR A 30 5.72 35.69 -18.33
CA THR A 30 7.16 36.01 -18.22
C THR A 30 7.97 35.64 -16.95
N THR A 31 8.93 34.74 -17.17
CA THR A 31 10.34 34.80 -16.71
C THR A 31 10.68 34.76 -15.21
N GLY A 32 11.13 33.58 -14.76
CA GLY A 32 12.17 33.43 -13.73
C GLY A 32 13.25 32.46 -14.22
N GLU A 33 14.52 32.85 -14.20
CA GLU A 33 15.63 32.03 -14.74
C GLU A 33 15.98 30.83 -13.86
N LYS A 34 15.34 29.67 -14.10
CA LYS A 34 15.91 28.38 -13.70
C LYS A 34 17.00 28.00 -14.73
N LYS A 35 18.21 27.68 -14.24
CA LYS A 35 19.33 27.27 -15.08
C LYS A 35 19.13 25.85 -15.59
N ASN A 36 18.59 25.69 -16.80
CA ASN A 36 18.58 24.40 -17.47
C ASN A 36 20.01 23.94 -17.80
N THR A 37 20.57 23.09 -16.95
CA THR A 37 21.59 22.13 -17.38
C THR A 37 20.91 21.11 -18.29
N ASN A 38 20.99 21.31 -19.61
CA ASN A 38 20.53 20.31 -20.58
C ASN A 38 21.32 19.01 -20.38
N VAL A 39 20.73 18.03 -19.70
CA VAL A 39 21.30 16.70 -19.53
C VAL A 39 21.11 15.93 -20.83
N THR A 40 22.16 15.85 -21.65
CA THR A 40 22.12 15.13 -22.93
C THR A 40 22.23 13.62 -22.69
N CYS A 41 21.10 12.97 -22.40
CA CYS A 41 21.04 11.52 -22.25
C CYS A 41 21.41 10.80 -23.57
N PRO A 42 22.04 9.62 -23.50
CA PRO A 42 22.41 8.84 -24.69
C PRO A 42 21.16 8.28 -25.38
N ALA A 43 21.07 8.47 -26.70
CA ALA A 43 19.88 8.14 -27.50
C ALA A 43 19.62 6.62 -27.70
N ASP A 44 20.45 5.74 -27.12
CA ASP A 44 20.36 4.28 -27.28
C ASP A 44 20.99 3.57 -26.06
N PRO A 45 20.28 3.50 -24.91
CA PRO A 45 20.83 2.91 -23.68
C PRO A 45 21.18 1.43 -23.82
N GLY A 46 20.52 0.70 -24.74
CA GLY A 46 20.72 -0.73 -24.98
C GLY A 46 22.08 -1.10 -25.59
N LYS A 47 22.95 -0.13 -25.86
CA LYS A 47 24.34 -0.34 -26.33
C LYS A 47 25.42 -0.02 -25.28
N LEU A 48 25.03 0.42 -24.07
CA LEU A 48 25.97 0.73 -22.99
C LEU A 48 26.39 -0.54 -22.24
N SER A 49 27.63 -0.57 -21.76
CA SER A 49 28.08 -1.64 -20.86
C SER A 49 27.47 -1.48 -19.44
N PRO A 50 27.41 -2.56 -18.63
CA PRO A 50 26.88 -2.49 -17.26
C PRO A 50 27.63 -1.52 -16.32
N GLU A 51 28.88 -1.16 -16.64
CA GLU A 51 29.67 -0.18 -15.89
C GLU A 51 29.39 1.26 -16.30
N GLU A 52 28.96 1.49 -17.56
CA GLU A 52 28.55 2.80 -18.06
C GLU A 52 27.11 3.12 -17.64
N LEU A 53 26.22 2.12 -17.61
CA LEU A 53 24.84 2.29 -17.13
C LEU A 53 24.80 2.83 -15.69
N LYS A 54 25.70 2.33 -14.82
CA LYS A 54 25.90 2.79 -13.42
C LYS A 54 26.52 4.19 -13.27
N ARG A 55 26.81 4.88 -14.38
CA ARG A 55 27.39 6.24 -14.40
C ARG A 55 26.48 7.28 -15.06
N LEU A 56 25.27 6.88 -15.46
CA LEU A 56 24.26 7.81 -15.94
C LEU A 56 23.73 8.69 -14.78
N PRO A 57 23.44 9.98 -15.02
CA PRO A 57 22.65 10.78 -14.09
C PRO A 57 21.26 10.17 -13.87
N SER A 58 20.64 10.41 -12.72
CA SER A 58 19.30 9.89 -12.41
C SER A 58 18.23 10.43 -13.36
N GLU A 59 18.41 11.62 -13.94
CA GLU A 59 17.53 12.17 -14.99
C GLU A 59 17.61 11.41 -16.32
N CYS A 60 18.62 10.54 -16.49
CA CYS A 60 18.80 9.64 -17.64
C CYS A 60 18.52 8.17 -17.31
N SER A 61 17.80 7.88 -16.21
CA SER A 61 17.27 6.54 -15.97
C SER A 61 16.45 6.10 -17.20
N PRO A 62 16.67 4.90 -17.77
CA PRO A 62 15.93 4.48 -18.94
C PRO A 62 14.44 4.43 -18.61
N LEU A 63 13.62 4.98 -19.51
CA LEU A 63 12.24 4.54 -19.65
C LEU A 63 12.31 3.07 -20.08
N VAL A 64 12.33 2.15 -19.10
CA VAL A 64 12.35 0.73 -19.37
C VAL A 64 11.01 0.40 -20.01
N GLU A 65 11.06 0.24 -21.33
CA GLU A 65 10.04 -0.43 -22.12
C GLU A 65 9.90 -1.85 -21.57
N GLN A 66 9.06 -1.98 -20.53
CA GLN A 66 8.74 -3.25 -19.87
C GLN A 66 8.05 -4.13 -20.91
N ASN A 67 8.86 -4.93 -21.60
CA ASN A 67 8.41 -5.86 -22.61
C ASN A 67 7.57 -6.96 -21.97
N LEU A 68 6.26 -6.69 -21.88
CA LEU A 68 5.14 -7.62 -21.86
C LEU A 68 5.46 -9.04 -21.33
N MET A 69 5.28 -9.19 -20.02
CA MET A 69 4.74 -10.41 -19.40
C MET A 69 5.39 -11.78 -19.79
N PRO A 70 6.68 -12.03 -19.51
CA PRO A 70 7.23 -13.39 -19.54
C PRO A 70 6.58 -14.34 -18.53
N TRP A 71 5.93 -13.79 -17.48
CA TRP A 71 5.46 -14.51 -16.29
C TRP A 71 3.93 -14.68 -16.20
N LEU A 72 3.16 -14.24 -17.21
CA LEU A 72 1.74 -14.58 -17.35
C LEU A 72 1.49 -15.75 -18.31
N SER A 73 2.51 -16.21 -19.05
CA SER A 73 2.36 -17.03 -20.25
C SER A 73 2.79 -18.50 -20.12
N THR A 74 2.84 -19.06 -18.90
CA THR A 74 2.75 -20.53 -18.70
C THR A 74 2.11 -20.90 -17.36
N GLY A 75 1.15 -21.83 -17.42
CA GLY A 75 1.02 -22.85 -16.38
C GLY A 75 2.09 -23.94 -16.61
N ALA A 76 2.43 -24.69 -15.54
CA ALA A 76 3.63 -25.52 -15.41
C ALA A 76 4.95 -24.72 -15.26
N ALA A 77 5.85 -25.26 -14.42
CA ALA A 77 7.07 -24.58 -14.02
C ALA A 77 8.15 -24.63 -15.10
N ALA A 78 8.85 -23.51 -15.32
CA ALA A 78 10.02 -23.42 -16.16
C ALA A 78 11.19 -22.75 -15.40
N LEU A 79 12.23 -23.52 -15.10
CA LEU A 79 13.51 -22.98 -14.67
C LEU A 79 14.15 -22.22 -15.84
N ILE A 80 14.23 -20.89 -15.77
CA ILE A 80 15.06 -20.10 -16.69
C ILE A 80 16.40 -19.83 -16.01
N THR A 81 17.36 -20.72 -16.27
CA THR A 81 18.76 -20.51 -15.90
C THR A 81 19.38 -19.42 -16.78
N ALA A 82 19.60 -18.23 -16.22
CA ALA A 82 20.64 -17.31 -16.72
C ALA A 82 22.01 -17.78 -16.20
N LEU A 83 23.04 -17.75 -17.06
CA LEU A 83 24.29 -18.46 -16.78
C LEU A 83 25.16 -17.76 -15.73
N ALA A 84 25.55 -18.54 -14.71
CA ALA A 84 26.83 -18.40 -14.02
C ALA A 84 27.52 -19.77 -13.94
N VAL A 85 27.82 -20.36 -15.10
CA VAL A 85 28.65 -21.57 -15.18
C VAL A 85 30.10 -21.17 -14.90
N VAL A 86 30.58 -21.49 -13.70
CA VAL A 86 32.01 -21.58 -13.41
C VAL A 86 32.41 -23.04 -13.55
N GLU A 87 33.00 -23.39 -14.69
CA GLU A 87 33.75 -24.64 -14.81
C GLU A 87 35.02 -24.54 -13.96
N LEU A 88 35.19 -25.46 -13.02
CA LEU A 88 36.48 -25.82 -12.45
C LEU A 88 36.65 -27.33 -12.67
N ASN A 89 37.34 -27.69 -13.76
CA ASN A 89 37.94 -29.01 -13.88
C ASN A 89 39.22 -29.02 -13.04
N ASP A 90 39.47 -30.14 -12.34
CA ASP A 90 40.75 -30.43 -11.70
C ASP A 90 41.89 -30.57 -12.73
N ASP A 91 43.12 -30.26 -12.32
CA ASP A 91 44.24 -31.20 -12.40
C ASP A 91 45.48 -30.74 -11.59
N ASP A 92 46.44 -31.66 -11.40
CA ASP A 92 47.83 -31.50 -10.92
C ASP A 92 48.13 -31.13 -9.43
N ASP A 93 47.96 -32.14 -8.57
CA ASP A 93 49.07 -32.87 -7.91
C ASP A 93 50.12 -32.13 -7.03
N HIS A 94 50.13 -32.39 -5.70
CA HIS A 94 51.23 -33.14 -5.04
C HIS A 94 51.06 -33.46 -3.53
N HIS A 95 51.47 -34.69 -3.21
CA HIS A 95 51.82 -35.39 -1.95
C HIS A 95 52.05 -34.57 -0.64
N HIS A 96 51.77 -35.13 0.57
CA HIS A 96 52.50 -36.27 1.17
C HIS A 96 51.72 -37.23 2.10
N ARG A 97 52.32 -38.41 2.33
CA ARG A 97 51.90 -39.54 3.22
C ARG A 97 52.31 -39.24 4.69
N ASN A 98 52.02 -39.99 5.77
CA ASN A 98 51.50 -41.37 6.02
C ASN A 98 51.04 -41.43 7.54
N ASN A 99 50.56 -42.48 8.23
CA ASN A 99 50.30 -43.93 8.04
C ASN A 99 49.28 -44.40 9.15
N SER A 100 48.76 -45.65 9.11
CA SER A 100 48.02 -46.29 10.24
C SER A 100 48.92 -47.22 11.10
N PRO A 101 48.42 -47.87 12.18
CA PRO A 101 47.99 -49.29 12.04
C PRO A 101 46.85 -49.80 12.98
N LEU A 102 46.25 -50.93 12.58
CA LEU A 102 45.39 -51.88 13.34
C LEU A 102 46.26 -53.10 13.80
N PRO A 103 45.79 -54.30 14.29
CA PRO A 103 44.44 -54.87 14.62
C PRO A 103 44.44 -55.51 16.05
N PRO A 104 43.72 -56.62 16.44
CA PRO A 104 42.54 -57.39 15.94
C PRO A 104 41.35 -57.35 16.99
N THR A 105 40.46 -58.31 17.33
CA THR A 105 40.25 -59.79 17.13
C THR A 105 38.78 -60.21 17.47
N PRO A 106 38.22 -61.34 16.97
CA PRO A 106 36.83 -61.82 17.23
C PRO A 106 36.83 -63.21 17.94
N PRO A 107 35.82 -64.13 17.83
CA PRO A 107 34.41 -64.07 17.38
C PRO A 107 33.40 -64.71 18.39
N ASP A 108 32.15 -64.95 17.96
CA ASP A 108 31.39 -66.19 18.24
C ASP A 108 30.37 -66.43 17.09
N ASP A 109 29.94 -67.68 16.89
CA ASP A 109 29.14 -68.18 15.76
C ASP A 109 28.18 -69.29 16.25
N GLU A 110 27.03 -69.49 15.60
CA GLU A 110 26.33 -70.79 15.48
C GLU A 110 25.14 -70.74 14.48
N SER A 111 24.87 -71.90 13.87
CA SER A 111 23.86 -72.21 12.84
C SER A 111 22.54 -72.77 13.43
N ASP A 112 21.44 -73.15 12.75
CA ASP A 112 21.00 -73.28 11.33
C ASP A 112 19.44 -73.03 11.33
N ASP A 113 18.51 -73.31 10.39
CA ASP A 113 18.36 -74.04 9.10
C ASP A 113 17.21 -73.34 8.29
N THR A 114 16.33 -74.08 7.60
CA THR A 114 15.47 -73.65 6.48
C THR A 114 14.08 -74.35 6.52
N PRO A 115 13.24 -74.41 5.45
CA PRO A 115 12.63 -73.34 4.63
C PRO A 115 11.07 -73.43 4.53
N VAL A 116 10.42 -72.40 3.94
CA VAL A 116 9.00 -72.43 3.48
C VAL A 116 8.90 -71.73 2.09
N PRO A 117 8.08 -72.21 1.12
CA PRO A 117 8.27 -71.89 -0.31
C PRO A 117 7.52 -70.64 -0.83
N PRO A 118 7.89 -70.13 -2.02
CA PRO A 118 7.19 -69.01 -2.68
C PRO A 118 5.85 -69.42 -3.30
N THR A 119 4.88 -68.51 -3.28
CA THR A 119 3.59 -68.62 -4.00
C THR A 119 3.55 -67.57 -5.12
N PRO A 120 3.19 -67.92 -6.38
CA PRO A 120 3.31 -67.02 -7.51
C PRO A 120 2.02 -66.25 -7.84
N GLY A 121 2.19 -65.05 -8.41
CA GLY A 121 1.29 -64.46 -9.41
C GLY A 121 -0.13 -64.08 -8.98
N GLY A 122 -0.31 -62.79 -8.64
CA GLY A 122 -1.63 -62.14 -8.61
C GLY A 122 -1.50 -60.73 -9.18
N ASP A 123 -2.04 -60.50 -10.38
CA ASP A 123 -2.07 -59.18 -11.02
C ASP A 123 -3.17 -58.31 -10.39
N GLU A 124 -2.93 -57.76 -9.20
CA GLU A 124 -3.70 -56.61 -8.73
C GLU A 124 -3.26 -55.36 -9.49
N ILE A 125 -3.93 -55.13 -10.63
CA ILE A 125 -3.92 -53.84 -11.31
C ILE A 125 -4.60 -52.84 -10.38
N ILE A 126 -3.81 -52.15 -9.55
CA ILE A 126 -4.28 -50.96 -8.84
C ILE A 126 -4.81 -50.00 -9.92
N PRO A 127 -6.06 -49.52 -9.84
CA PRO A 127 -6.49 -48.45 -10.72
C PRO A 127 -5.68 -47.20 -10.39
N ASP A 128 -4.90 -46.70 -11.35
CA ASP A 128 -4.32 -45.36 -11.24
C ASP A 128 -5.46 -44.36 -11.02
N ASP A 129 -5.49 -43.70 -9.87
CA ASP A 129 -6.56 -42.80 -9.46
C ASP A 129 -6.48 -41.51 -10.29
N PRO A 130 -7.41 -41.27 -11.23
CA PRO A 130 -7.23 -40.24 -12.27
C PRO A 130 -7.77 -38.88 -11.81
N ASP A 131 -7.51 -38.51 -10.54
CA ASP A 131 -7.88 -37.22 -9.96
C ASP A 131 -6.67 -36.30 -9.72
N ASP A 132 -5.70 -36.35 -10.64
CA ASP A 132 -4.85 -35.21 -10.98
C ASP A 132 -5.68 -34.12 -11.71
N THR A 133 -6.82 -33.72 -11.12
CA THR A 133 -7.51 -32.50 -11.54
C THR A 133 -6.66 -31.31 -11.12
N PRO A 134 -6.15 -30.49 -12.07
CA PRO A 134 -5.21 -29.43 -11.74
C PRO A 134 -5.91 -28.38 -10.88
N THR A 135 -5.55 -28.33 -9.60
CA THR A 135 -6.11 -27.37 -8.65
C THR A 135 -5.92 -25.94 -9.19
N PRO A 136 -6.96 -25.09 -9.20
CA PRO A 136 -6.85 -23.72 -9.71
C PRO A 136 -5.68 -22.97 -9.09
N PRO A 137 -4.95 -22.13 -9.86
CA PRO A 137 -3.84 -21.36 -9.33
C PRO A 137 -4.36 -20.43 -8.23
N LYS A 138 -3.72 -20.51 -7.06
CA LYS A 138 -4.08 -19.69 -5.89
C LYS A 138 -3.84 -18.20 -6.20
N PRO A 139 -4.60 -17.28 -5.56
CA PRO A 139 -4.29 -15.86 -5.59
C PRO A 139 -2.84 -15.58 -5.16
N VAL A 140 -2.19 -14.65 -5.82
CA VAL A 140 -0.86 -14.14 -5.45
C VAL A 140 -1.05 -12.96 -4.52
N SER A 141 -0.47 -13.01 -3.32
CA SER A 141 -0.48 -11.90 -2.36
C SER A 141 0.89 -11.23 -2.33
N PHE A 142 0.89 -9.91 -2.49
CA PHE A 142 2.04 -9.05 -2.25
C PHE A 142 2.04 -8.59 -0.78
N ASN A 143 3.20 -8.14 -0.30
CA ASN A 143 3.42 -7.68 1.07
C ASN A 143 2.89 -6.26 1.34
N ASN A 144 2.51 -5.53 0.29
CA ASN A 144 1.84 -4.23 0.35
C ASN A 144 0.36 -4.37 -0.07
N ASP A 145 -0.38 -5.26 0.59
CA ASP A 145 -1.85 -5.41 0.50
C ASP A 145 -2.46 -5.39 -0.92
N VAL A 146 -1.75 -5.97 -1.90
CA VAL A 146 -2.28 -6.25 -3.24
C VAL A 146 -2.46 -7.75 -3.40
N ILE A 147 -3.61 -8.16 -3.94
CA ILE A 147 -3.93 -9.56 -4.23
C ILE A 147 -4.34 -9.69 -5.70
N LEU A 148 -3.65 -10.55 -6.45
CA LEU A 148 -3.96 -10.86 -7.85
C LEU A 148 -4.51 -12.27 -7.99
N ASP A 149 -5.79 -12.40 -8.30
CA ASP A 149 -6.44 -13.67 -8.65
C ASP A 149 -6.61 -13.78 -10.17
N LYS A 150 -5.77 -14.61 -10.79
CA LYS A 150 -5.78 -14.89 -12.24
C LYS A 150 -6.92 -15.85 -12.66
N THR A 151 -7.56 -16.53 -11.71
CA THR A 151 -8.70 -17.45 -11.93
C THR A 151 -10.00 -16.66 -12.00
N GLU A 152 -10.28 -15.85 -10.97
CA GLU A 152 -11.50 -15.01 -10.90
C GLU A 152 -11.34 -13.68 -11.67
N LYS A 153 -10.13 -13.37 -12.14
CA LYS A 153 -9.75 -12.09 -12.80
C LYS A 153 -10.02 -10.87 -11.92
N THR A 154 -9.64 -10.97 -10.66
CA THR A 154 -9.72 -9.86 -9.71
C THR A 154 -8.35 -9.37 -9.29
N LEU A 155 -8.28 -8.05 -9.07
CA LEU A 155 -7.17 -7.36 -8.46
C LEU A 155 -7.73 -6.63 -7.24
N THR A 156 -7.24 -6.99 -6.06
CA THR A 156 -7.51 -6.24 -4.83
C THR A 156 -6.34 -5.30 -4.56
N ILE A 157 -6.61 -4.03 -4.23
CA ILE A 157 -5.64 -3.05 -3.76
C ILE A 157 -6.14 -2.52 -2.43
N ARG A 158 -5.38 -2.71 -1.35
CA ARG A 158 -5.89 -2.67 0.04
C ARG A 158 -7.11 -3.59 0.16
N ASP A 159 -8.28 -3.04 0.44
CA ASP A 159 -9.55 -3.78 0.49
C ASP A 159 -10.31 -3.75 -0.85
N SER A 160 -9.98 -2.81 -1.74
CA SER A 160 -10.78 -2.51 -2.93
C SER A 160 -10.58 -3.57 -4.01
N VAL A 161 -11.58 -4.44 -4.17
CA VAL A 161 -11.63 -5.49 -5.19
C VAL A 161 -12.13 -4.92 -6.52
N PHE A 162 -11.29 -5.00 -7.55
CA PHE A 162 -11.61 -4.69 -8.94
C PHE A 162 -11.66 -5.98 -9.76
N THR A 163 -12.58 -6.05 -10.72
CA THR A 163 -12.40 -6.94 -11.89
C THR A 163 -11.38 -6.29 -12.82
N TYR A 164 -10.53 -7.10 -13.47
CA TYR A 164 -9.51 -6.58 -14.39
C TYR A 164 -9.59 -7.19 -15.80
N THR A 165 -9.05 -6.48 -16.78
CA THR A 165 -8.87 -6.96 -18.16
C THR A 165 -7.58 -6.41 -18.75
N GLU A 166 -6.67 -7.29 -19.15
CA GLU A 166 -5.45 -6.97 -19.89
C GLU A 166 -5.81 -6.48 -21.30
N ASN A 167 -5.31 -5.31 -21.68
CA ASN A 167 -5.52 -4.71 -22.99
C ASN A 167 -4.38 -5.07 -23.96
N ALA A 168 -4.64 -5.00 -25.27
CA ALA A 168 -3.67 -5.36 -26.31
C ALA A 168 -2.47 -4.40 -26.45
N ASP A 169 -2.50 -3.26 -25.74
CA ASP A 169 -1.42 -2.28 -25.61
C ASP A 169 -0.55 -2.48 -24.35
N GLY A 170 -0.87 -3.47 -23.51
CA GLY A 170 -0.18 -3.77 -22.26
C GLY A 170 -0.75 -3.06 -21.02
N THR A 171 -1.70 -2.14 -21.17
CA THR A 171 -2.41 -1.54 -20.02
C THR A 171 -3.41 -2.52 -19.41
N ILE A 172 -3.83 -2.28 -18.16
CA ILE A 172 -4.85 -3.09 -17.49
C ILE A 172 -6.07 -2.23 -17.18
N SER A 173 -7.20 -2.54 -17.81
CA SER A 173 -8.50 -1.94 -17.47
C SER A 173 -9.01 -2.50 -16.15
N LEU A 174 -9.35 -1.63 -15.19
CA LEU A 174 -10.03 -2.00 -13.93
C LEU A 174 -11.51 -1.60 -13.99
N GLN A 175 -12.38 -2.42 -13.39
CA GLN A 175 -13.77 -2.06 -13.09
C GLN A 175 -14.19 -2.56 -11.71
N ASP A 176 -14.77 -1.67 -10.90
CA ASP A 176 -15.24 -1.98 -9.55
C ASP A 176 -16.69 -2.51 -9.51
N SER A 177 -17.17 -2.88 -8.33
CA SER A 177 -18.54 -3.35 -8.07
C SER A 177 -19.63 -2.34 -8.46
N ASN A 178 -19.33 -1.05 -8.49
CA ASN A 178 -20.25 0.03 -8.91
C ASN A 178 -20.16 0.35 -10.41
N GLY A 179 -19.29 -0.33 -11.16
CA GLY A 179 -19.08 -0.13 -12.60
C GLY A 179 -18.18 1.05 -12.97
N ARG A 180 -17.58 1.75 -11.99
CA ARG A 180 -16.57 2.80 -12.18
C ARG A 180 -15.31 2.17 -12.79
N LYS A 181 -14.50 2.96 -13.50
CA LYS A 181 -13.38 2.46 -14.30
C LYS A 181 -12.10 3.27 -14.12
N ALA A 182 -10.98 2.57 -14.17
CA ALA A 182 -9.64 3.11 -14.19
C ALA A 182 -8.76 2.28 -15.14
N THR A 183 -7.59 2.80 -15.51
CA THR A 183 -6.58 2.08 -16.28
C THR A 183 -5.25 2.13 -15.55
N ILE A 184 -4.63 0.97 -15.33
CA ILE A 184 -3.23 0.86 -14.90
C ILE A 184 -2.35 1.04 -16.15
N ASN A 185 -1.45 2.00 -16.07
CA ASN A 185 -0.47 2.33 -17.11
C ASN A 185 0.91 1.74 -16.80
N LEU A 186 1.22 1.51 -15.52
CA LEU A 186 2.49 0.95 -15.05
C LEU A 186 2.26 -0.09 -13.95
N TRP A 187 2.98 -1.21 -14.03
CA TRP A 187 2.97 -2.28 -13.03
C TRP A 187 4.42 -2.73 -12.80
N GLN A 188 4.97 -2.52 -11.60
CA GLN A 188 6.34 -2.90 -11.25
C GLN A 188 6.34 -3.84 -10.06
N ILE A 189 7.03 -4.99 -10.16
CA ILE A 189 7.18 -5.93 -9.04
C ILE A 189 8.60 -5.86 -8.51
N ASP A 190 8.72 -5.77 -7.19
CA ASP A 190 9.95 -6.07 -6.46
C ASP A 190 9.87 -7.52 -5.96
N GLU A 191 10.60 -8.42 -6.61
CA GLU A 191 10.68 -9.83 -6.24
C GLU A 191 11.41 -10.08 -4.91
N ALA A 192 12.29 -9.17 -4.48
CA ALA A 192 13.06 -9.31 -3.26
C ALA A 192 12.24 -8.92 -2.01
N ASN A 193 11.39 -7.90 -2.14
CA ASN A 193 10.47 -7.46 -1.09
C ASN A 193 9.05 -8.05 -1.21
N ASN A 194 8.74 -8.77 -2.31
CA ASN A 194 7.41 -9.26 -2.67
C ASN A 194 6.35 -8.15 -2.68
N THR A 195 6.65 -6.98 -3.26
CA THR A 195 5.72 -5.83 -3.33
C THR A 195 5.49 -5.40 -4.77
N VAL A 196 4.41 -4.66 -5.01
CA VAL A 196 4.05 -4.16 -6.35
C VAL A 196 3.72 -2.67 -6.33
N ALA A 197 4.36 -1.89 -7.21
CA ALA A 197 3.98 -0.52 -7.50
C ALA A 197 3.09 -0.43 -8.74
N LEU A 198 2.05 0.40 -8.68
CA LEU A 198 1.03 0.58 -9.69
C LEU A 198 0.86 2.07 -9.97
N GLU A 199 0.83 2.47 -11.25
CA GLU A 199 0.37 3.81 -11.64
C GLU A 199 -0.83 3.72 -12.58
N GLY A 200 -1.79 4.63 -12.44
CA GLY A 200 -2.97 4.63 -13.29
C GLY A 200 -3.70 5.97 -13.38
N VAL A 201 -4.80 5.93 -14.13
CA VAL A 201 -5.69 7.07 -14.39
C VAL A 201 -7.16 6.69 -14.26
N SER A 202 -8.01 7.67 -13.97
CA SER A 202 -9.46 7.58 -14.15
C SER A 202 -9.84 7.38 -15.63
N ALA A 203 -11.05 6.89 -15.89
CA ALA A 203 -11.53 6.65 -17.26
C ALA A 203 -11.73 7.93 -18.12
N ASP A 204 -11.73 9.11 -17.51
CA ASP A 204 -11.71 10.42 -18.17
C ASP A 204 -10.30 11.05 -18.24
N GLY A 205 -9.29 10.43 -17.62
CA GLY A 205 -7.91 10.91 -17.55
C GLY A 205 -7.69 12.11 -16.61
N ALA A 206 -8.73 12.59 -15.92
CA ALA A 206 -8.66 13.78 -15.06
C ALA A 206 -7.94 13.51 -13.73
N THR A 207 -8.08 12.30 -13.17
CA THR A 207 -7.44 11.90 -11.91
C THR A 207 -6.33 10.90 -12.18
N LYS A 208 -5.12 11.19 -11.68
CA LYS A 208 -3.99 10.25 -11.65
C LYS A 208 -3.91 9.60 -10.27
N TRP A 209 -3.43 8.37 -10.20
CA TRP A 209 -3.18 7.69 -8.94
C TRP A 209 -1.93 6.81 -9.02
N GLN A 210 -1.25 6.68 -7.89
CA GLN A 210 -0.07 5.84 -7.70
C GLN A 210 -0.24 5.04 -6.40
N TYR A 211 0.12 3.77 -6.43
CA TYR A 211 0.19 2.91 -5.24
C TYR A 211 1.58 2.30 -5.19
N ASN A 212 2.37 2.54 -4.15
CA ASN A 212 3.79 2.21 -4.17
C ASN A 212 4.16 0.97 -3.33
N HIS A 213 5.44 0.58 -3.39
CA HIS A 213 5.99 -0.59 -2.70
C HIS A 213 5.85 -0.56 -1.17
N ASN A 214 5.63 0.61 -0.55
CA ASN A 214 5.41 0.78 0.89
C ASN A 214 3.91 0.69 1.28
N GLY A 215 3.01 0.62 0.29
CA GLY A 215 1.56 0.59 0.52
C GLY A 215 0.87 1.96 0.61
N GLU A 216 1.63 3.04 0.37
CA GLU A 216 1.15 4.41 0.22
C GLU A 216 0.30 4.56 -1.04
N LEU A 217 -0.76 5.37 -0.95
CA LEU A 217 -1.66 5.71 -2.05
C LEU A 217 -1.62 7.22 -2.28
N VAL A 218 -1.09 7.66 -3.43
CA VAL A 218 -1.07 9.07 -3.84
C VAL A 218 -2.08 9.28 -4.95
N ILE A 219 -2.94 10.30 -4.82
CA ILE A 219 -3.91 10.69 -5.85
C ILE A 219 -3.68 12.16 -6.23
N THR A 220 -3.77 12.48 -7.53
CA THR A 220 -3.73 13.85 -8.05
C THR A 220 -4.95 14.12 -8.93
N GLY A 221 -5.78 15.07 -8.53
CA GLY A 221 -6.97 15.53 -9.26
C GLY A 221 -8.19 15.73 -8.35
N ASP A 222 -8.97 16.77 -8.66
CA ASP A 222 -10.14 17.18 -7.89
C ASP A 222 -11.25 16.10 -7.83
N ASN A 223 -12.01 16.08 -6.75
CA ASN A 223 -13.12 15.15 -6.47
C ASN A 223 -12.70 13.68 -6.32
N ALA A 224 -11.42 13.41 -6.06
CA ALA A 224 -10.96 12.10 -5.63
C ALA A 224 -11.72 11.63 -4.37
N THR A 225 -12.00 10.32 -4.25
CA THR A 225 -12.49 9.71 -3.01
C THR A 225 -11.72 8.44 -2.71
N VAL A 226 -11.07 8.35 -1.55
CA VAL A 226 -10.50 7.10 -1.04
C VAL A 226 -11.50 6.45 -0.09
N ASN A 227 -11.55 5.11 -0.09
CA ASN A 227 -12.24 4.34 0.93
C ASN A 227 -11.28 3.27 1.44
N ASN A 228 -10.82 3.44 2.67
CA ASN A 228 -10.00 2.51 3.42
C ASN A 228 -10.94 1.78 4.39
N ASN A 229 -10.96 0.45 4.36
CA ASN A 229 -11.95 -0.35 5.10
C ASN A 229 -11.31 -1.40 6.01
N GLY A 230 -10.09 -1.82 5.70
CA GLY A 230 -9.18 -2.54 6.56
C GLY A 230 -8.18 -1.60 7.21
N LYS A 231 -7.26 -2.19 7.96
CA LYS A 231 -6.28 -1.44 8.73
C LYS A 231 -5.24 -0.77 7.82
N THR A 232 -5.09 0.54 7.97
CA THR A 232 -3.95 1.30 7.47
C THR A 232 -2.93 1.46 8.59
N THR A 233 -1.63 1.30 8.29
CA THR A 233 -0.55 1.54 9.25
C THR A 233 0.56 2.31 8.57
N VAL A 234 0.99 3.41 9.18
CA VAL A 234 2.02 4.31 8.66
C VAL A 234 3.06 4.50 9.76
N ASP A 235 4.29 4.05 9.52
CA ASP A 235 5.39 4.15 10.47
C ASP A 235 6.62 4.76 9.83
N GLY A 236 7.22 5.73 10.51
CA GLY A 236 8.47 6.37 10.12
C GLY A 236 8.30 7.71 9.43
N LYS A 237 9.33 8.53 9.58
CA LYS A 237 9.35 9.92 9.17
C LYS A 237 9.13 10.10 7.66
N ASP A 238 8.37 11.13 7.31
CA ASP A 238 8.08 11.57 5.94
C ASP A 238 7.40 10.47 5.08
N SER A 239 6.70 9.53 5.74
CA SER A 239 5.92 8.45 5.11
C SER A 239 4.42 8.72 5.22
N THR A 240 3.67 8.58 4.12
CA THR A 240 2.23 8.86 4.10
C THR A 240 1.41 7.61 3.81
N GLY A 241 0.25 7.48 4.45
CA GLY A 241 -0.71 6.41 4.17
C GLY A 241 -1.55 6.73 2.93
N THR A 242 -2.31 7.82 2.97
CA THR A 242 -3.18 8.25 1.87
C THR A 242 -2.98 9.73 1.59
N GLU A 243 -2.42 10.08 0.43
CA GLU A 243 -2.21 11.46 -0.02
C GLU A 243 -3.22 11.83 -1.11
N ILE A 244 -3.91 12.97 -0.99
CA ILE A 244 -4.75 13.54 -2.05
C ILE A 244 -4.33 14.97 -2.38
N ASN A 245 -3.88 15.18 -3.61
CA ASN A 245 -3.62 16.49 -4.19
C ASN A 245 -4.79 16.90 -5.10
N GLY A 246 -5.78 17.61 -4.56
CA GLY A 246 -6.95 18.04 -5.33
C GLY A 246 -8.12 18.54 -4.47
N ASN A 247 -8.84 19.54 -4.99
CA ASN A 247 -9.98 20.14 -4.31
C ASN A 247 -11.16 19.16 -4.24
N ASN A 248 -11.98 19.26 -3.19
CA ASN A 248 -13.09 18.35 -2.89
C ASN A 248 -12.63 16.89 -2.69
N GLY A 249 -11.35 16.68 -2.34
CA GLY A 249 -10.79 15.37 -2.02
C GLY A 249 -11.48 14.76 -0.79
N LYS A 250 -11.95 13.53 -0.91
CA LYS A 250 -12.64 12.82 0.17
C LYS A 250 -11.87 11.59 0.61
N VAL A 251 -11.83 11.33 1.92
CA VAL A 251 -11.43 10.02 2.45
C VAL A 251 -12.56 9.49 3.33
N ILE A 252 -12.85 8.21 3.17
CA ILE A 252 -13.66 7.43 4.10
C ILE A 252 -12.68 6.45 4.75
N GLN A 253 -12.55 6.50 6.07
CA GLN A 253 -11.77 5.55 6.85
C GLN A 253 -12.72 4.78 7.76
N ASP A 254 -13.20 3.65 7.27
CA ASP A 254 -14.03 2.72 8.05
C ASP A 254 -13.17 1.67 8.81
N GLY A 255 -11.90 1.51 8.43
CA GLY A 255 -10.93 0.62 9.09
C GLY A 255 -10.01 1.35 10.08
N ASP A 256 -9.18 0.61 10.81
CA ASP A 256 -8.25 1.21 11.77
C ASP A 256 -7.14 2.04 11.08
N LEU A 257 -6.74 3.15 11.70
CA LEU A 257 -5.67 4.04 11.26
C LEU A 257 -4.60 4.16 12.37
N ASP A 258 -3.51 3.40 12.25
CA ASP A 258 -2.37 3.49 13.18
C ASP A 258 -1.23 4.29 12.55
N VAL A 259 -0.73 5.32 13.24
CA VAL A 259 0.31 6.23 12.75
C VAL A 259 1.40 6.45 13.82
N SER A 260 2.67 6.24 13.44
CA SER A 260 3.84 6.33 14.33
C SER A 260 5.09 6.89 13.66
N GLY A 261 6.11 7.20 14.47
CA GLY A 261 7.47 7.48 13.98
C GLY A 261 7.66 8.75 13.12
N GLY A 262 6.69 9.67 13.07
CA GLY A 262 6.71 10.87 12.23
C GLY A 262 6.02 10.71 10.86
N GLY A 263 5.12 9.74 10.72
CA GLY A 263 4.33 9.51 9.51
C GLY A 263 2.99 10.25 9.49
N HIS A 264 2.37 10.34 8.30
CA HIS A 264 1.06 10.97 8.07
C HIS A 264 0.02 9.92 7.66
N GLY A 265 -1.07 9.74 8.40
CA GLY A 265 -2.08 8.72 8.12
C GLY A 265 -2.91 9.02 6.87
N ILE A 266 -3.57 10.17 6.89
CA ILE A 266 -4.30 10.78 5.78
C ILE A 266 -3.77 12.20 5.62
N ASP A 267 -3.36 12.55 4.40
CA ASP A 267 -2.86 13.88 4.04
C ASP A 267 -3.63 14.38 2.81
N ILE A 268 -4.14 15.62 2.83
CA ILE A 268 -4.91 16.19 1.74
C ILE A 268 -4.52 17.66 1.52
N THR A 269 -3.95 17.96 0.37
CA THR A 269 -3.78 19.33 -0.13
C THR A 269 -4.92 19.66 -1.10
N GLY A 270 -5.85 20.53 -0.69
CA GLY A 270 -6.95 21.00 -1.53
C GLY A 270 -8.19 21.52 -0.78
N ASP A 271 -8.83 22.55 -1.32
CA ASP A 271 -9.99 23.19 -0.72
C ASP A 271 -11.21 22.25 -0.65
N SER A 272 -12.06 22.43 0.36
CA SER A 272 -13.32 21.73 0.58
C SER A 272 -13.19 20.20 0.70
N ALA A 273 -12.02 19.72 1.12
CA ALA A 273 -11.78 18.31 1.40
C ALA A 273 -12.68 17.77 2.53
N THR A 274 -12.90 16.46 2.59
CA THR A 274 -13.72 15.82 3.63
C THR A 274 -13.17 14.47 4.07
N VAL A 275 -12.92 14.28 5.37
CA VAL A 275 -12.51 12.99 5.94
C VAL A 275 -13.59 12.44 6.88
N ASP A 276 -14.17 11.28 6.54
CA ASP A 276 -15.12 10.55 7.38
C ASP A 276 -14.40 9.39 8.09
N ASN A 277 -13.87 9.64 9.29
CA ASN A 277 -13.12 8.68 10.09
C ASN A 277 -14.03 7.97 11.10
N LYS A 278 -14.41 6.72 10.80
CA LYS A 278 -15.30 5.87 11.64
C LYS A 278 -14.57 4.69 12.28
N GLY A 279 -13.42 4.28 11.74
CA GLY A 279 -12.55 3.28 12.35
C GLY A 279 -11.78 3.84 13.54
N THR A 280 -11.01 2.99 14.22
CA THR A 280 -10.17 3.43 15.34
C THR A 280 -9.00 4.24 14.80
N MET A 281 -8.64 5.37 15.43
CA MET A 281 -7.43 6.12 15.09
C MET A 281 -6.42 6.08 16.25
N THR A 282 -5.22 5.58 16.00
CA THR A 282 -4.10 5.59 16.94
C THR A 282 -3.00 6.48 16.38
N VAL A 283 -2.57 7.51 17.12
CA VAL A 283 -1.40 8.32 16.76
C VAL A 283 -0.42 8.33 17.91
N THR A 284 0.84 7.99 17.64
CA THR A 284 1.93 8.04 18.63
C THR A 284 3.16 8.73 18.04
N ASP A 285 3.97 9.29 18.94
CA ASP A 285 5.30 9.87 18.70
C ASP A 285 5.27 11.27 18.06
N PRO A 286 6.33 12.08 18.26
CA PRO A 286 6.39 13.43 17.69
C PRO A 286 6.40 13.43 16.16
N GLU A 287 5.87 14.51 15.57
CA GLU A 287 5.69 14.71 14.13
C GLU A 287 4.66 13.76 13.45
N SER A 288 4.15 12.74 14.15
CA SER A 288 3.10 11.85 13.62
C SER A 288 1.74 12.54 13.56
N MET A 289 1.04 12.44 12.43
CA MET A 289 -0.29 13.04 12.23
C MET A 289 -1.30 12.03 11.69
N GLY A 290 -2.43 11.87 12.40
CA GLY A 290 -3.50 10.96 12.00
C GLY A 290 -4.20 11.42 10.72
N ILE A 291 -4.72 12.65 10.75
CA ILE A 291 -5.37 13.34 9.63
C ILE A 291 -4.78 14.74 9.52
N GLN A 292 -4.17 15.07 8.39
CA GLN A 292 -3.78 16.43 7.99
C GLN A 292 -4.62 16.86 6.78
N ILE A 293 -5.05 18.13 6.77
CA ILE A 293 -5.62 18.77 5.58
C ILE A 293 -5.07 20.20 5.45
N ASP A 294 -4.46 20.51 4.32
CA ASP A 294 -4.09 21.86 3.90
C ASP A 294 -5.08 22.37 2.84
N GLY A 295 -6.07 23.16 3.26
CA GLY A 295 -7.13 23.66 2.38
C GLY A 295 -8.30 24.31 3.12
N ASP A 296 -8.87 25.36 2.52
CA ASP A 296 -10.01 26.08 3.07
C ASP A 296 -11.28 25.20 3.12
N LYS A 297 -12.17 25.44 4.08
CA LYS A 297 -13.51 24.81 4.19
C LYS A 297 -13.47 23.29 4.33
N ALA A 298 -12.32 22.74 4.72
CA ALA A 298 -12.14 21.33 4.99
C ALA A 298 -13.03 20.84 6.16
N ILE A 299 -13.52 19.61 6.06
CA ILE A 299 -14.40 18.99 7.04
C ILE A 299 -13.83 17.64 7.50
N VAL A 300 -13.54 17.50 8.80
CA VAL A 300 -13.18 16.19 9.39
C VAL A 300 -14.30 15.72 10.31
N ASN A 301 -14.72 14.47 10.15
CA ASN A 301 -15.75 13.82 10.95
C ASN A 301 -15.12 12.62 11.67
N ASN A 302 -14.72 12.81 12.93
CA ASN A 302 -14.21 11.76 13.80
C ASN A 302 -15.40 11.09 14.51
N GLU A 303 -15.92 10.02 13.93
CA GLU A 303 -16.98 9.17 14.50
C GLU A 303 -16.40 7.99 15.31
N GLY A 304 -15.20 7.52 14.97
CA GLY A 304 -14.50 6.43 15.66
C GLY A 304 -13.78 6.84 16.94
N GLU A 305 -13.30 5.86 17.72
CA GLU A 305 -12.46 6.14 18.90
C GLU A 305 -11.05 6.56 18.47
N SER A 306 -10.53 7.63 19.07
CA SER A 306 -9.23 8.25 18.75
C SER A 306 -8.32 8.28 19.96
N THR A 307 -7.13 7.69 19.86
CA THR A 307 -6.09 7.67 20.90
C THR A 307 -4.81 8.35 20.40
N ILE A 308 -4.46 9.48 21.01
CA ILE A 308 -3.31 10.31 20.64
C ILE A 308 -2.32 10.31 21.80
N THR A 309 -1.05 9.97 21.54
CA THR A 309 -0.02 9.78 22.57
C THR A 309 1.37 10.27 22.16
N ASN A 310 2.25 10.45 23.15
CA ASN A 310 3.70 10.64 22.98
C ASN A 310 4.15 11.81 22.06
N GLY A 311 3.32 12.84 21.87
CA GLY A 311 3.63 14.01 21.04
C GLY A 311 3.05 14.00 19.62
N GLY A 312 2.20 13.02 19.27
CA GLY A 312 1.50 13.00 17.98
C GLY A 312 0.26 13.90 17.95
N THR A 313 -0.28 14.14 16.76
CA THR A 313 -1.51 14.92 16.55
C THR A 313 -2.61 14.10 15.86
N GLY A 314 -3.82 14.05 16.44
CA GLY A 314 -4.95 13.27 15.91
C GLY A 314 -5.52 13.83 14.62
N THR A 315 -5.88 15.11 14.63
CA THR A 315 -6.39 15.83 13.45
C THR A 315 -5.81 17.23 13.42
N GLN A 316 -5.18 17.62 12.32
CA GLN A 316 -4.75 18.98 12.00
C GLN A 316 -5.47 19.46 10.73
N ILE A 317 -5.97 20.70 10.74
CA ILE A 317 -6.50 21.37 9.54
C ILE A 317 -5.88 22.76 9.43
N ASN A 318 -5.23 23.04 8.31
CA ASN A 318 -4.63 24.33 7.99
C ASN A 318 -5.46 24.98 6.85
N GLY A 319 -6.34 25.92 7.20
CA GLY A 319 -7.26 26.56 6.23
C GLY A 319 -8.42 27.32 6.88
N ASP A 320 -8.90 28.37 6.22
CA ASP A 320 -10.01 29.20 6.71
C ASP A 320 -11.37 28.49 6.53
N ASP A 321 -12.35 28.83 7.36
CA ASP A 321 -13.70 28.21 7.43
C ASP A 321 -13.72 26.68 7.74
N ALA A 322 -12.59 26.11 8.17
CA ALA A 322 -12.45 24.69 8.51
C ALA A 322 -13.39 24.22 9.64
N THR A 323 -13.84 22.95 9.60
CA THR A 323 -14.66 22.34 10.65
C THR A 323 -14.20 20.92 11.02
N ALA A 324 -13.92 20.66 12.29
CA ALA A 324 -13.76 19.31 12.82
C ALA A 324 -14.95 18.92 13.72
N ASN A 325 -15.52 17.73 13.51
CA ASN A 325 -16.66 17.19 14.24
C ASN A 325 -16.22 15.91 14.99
N ASN A 326 -15.93 16.05 16.28
CA ASN A 326 -15.52 14.97 17.16
C ASN A 326 -16.77 14.37 17.83
N ASN A 327 -17.32 13.32 17.19
CA ASN A 327 -18.51 12.60 17.63
C ASN A 327 -18.15 11.31 18.40
N GLY A 328 -17.02 10.68 18.03
CA GLY A 328 -16.43 9.56 18.75
C GLY A 328 -15.70 9.98 20.03
N LYS A 329 -15.22 9.01 20.80
CA LYS A 329 -14.38 9.29 21.97
C LYS A 329 -12.96 9.65 21.54
N THR A 330 -12.42 10.74 22.08
CA THR A 330 -11.00 11.11 21.94
C THR A 330 -10.28 10.96 23.29
N THR A 331 -9.04 10.46 23.26
CA THR A 331 -8.14 10.41 24.41
C THR A 331 -6.77 10.95 24.00
N VAL A 332 -6.28 11.96 24.71
CA VAL A 332 -5.00 12.62 24.44
C VAL A 332 -4.12 12.51 25.68
N ASP A 333 -3.02 11.76 25.62
CA ASP A 333 -2.09 11.61 26.75
C ASP A 333 -0.64 11.93 26.39
N GLY A 334 0.13 12.32 27.41
CA GLY A 334 1.52 12.72 27.26
C GLY A 334 1.70 14.17 26.80
N LYS A 335 2.91 14.69 27.07
CA LYS A 335 3.28 16.06 26.77
C LYS A 335 3.35 16.30 25.25
N ASP A 336 2.84 17.45 24.81
CA ASP A 336 2.84 17.95 23.43
C ASP A 336 2.00 17.12 22.43
N SER A 337 1.25 16.10 22.91
CA SER A 337 0.23 15.40 22.12
C SER A 337 -0.99 16.30 21.87
N THR A 338 -1.58 16.29 20.68
CA THR A 338 -2.75 17.15 20.35
C THR A 338 -3.93 16.37 19.76
N GLY A 339 -5.13 16.49 20.35
CA GLY A 339 -6.33 15.80 19.87
C GLY A 339 -6.88 16.36 18.56
N THR A 340 -7.11 17.67 18.51
CA THR A 340 -7.58 18.38 17.32
C THR A 340 -6.98 19.77 17.26
N GLU A 341 -6.40 20.13 16.12
CA GLU A 341 -5.78 21.41 15.83
C GLU A 341 -6.41 22.04 14.58
N ILE A 342 -6.75 23.33 14.62
CA ILE A 342 -7.16 24.09 13.43
C ILE A 342 -6.36 25.39 13.34
N ASN A 343 -5.60 25.56 12.26
CA ASN A 343 -4.83 26.76 11.93
C ASN A 343 -5.55 27.52 10.79
N GLY A 344 -6.46 28.43 11.14
CA GLY A 344 -7.28 29.15 10.17
C GLY A 344 -8.39 30.00 10.80
N ASN A 345 -8.80 31.05 10.10
CA ASN A 345 -9.87 31.95 10.54
C ASN A 345 -11.23 31.27 10.42
N ASN A 346 -12.17 31.65 11.28
CA ASN A 346 -13.50 31.05 11.44
C ASN A 346 -13.47 29.54 11.80
N GLY A 347 -12.29 28.99 12.11
CA GLY A 347 -12.09 27.57 12.41
C GLY A 347 -12.99 27.07 13.53
N LYS A 348 -13.64 25.93 13.30
CA LYS A 348 -14.71 25.41 14.16
C LYS A 348 -14.44 23.99 14.62
N VAL A 349 -14.56 23.74 15.92
CA VAL A 349 -14.62 22.39 16.48
C VAL A 349 -15.99 22.14 17.12
N ILE A 350 -16.61 21.01 16.79
CA ILE A 350 -17.78 20.48 17.48
C ILE A 350 -17.34 19.24 18.26
N GLN A 351 -17.49 19.28 19.59
CA GLN A 351 -17.09 18.18 20.47
C GLN A 351 -18.34 17.58 21.11
N ASP A 352 -18.92 16.58 20.44
CA ASP A 352 -20.16 15.92 20.87
C ASP A 352 -19.89 14.56 21.54
N GLY A 353 -18.75 13.93 21.25
CA GLY A 353 -18.21 12.77 21.98
C GLY A 353 -17.37 13.16 23.21
N ASP A 354 -17.01 12.17 24.03
CA ASP A 354 -16.16 12.38 25.21
C ASP A 354 -14.70 12.65 24.82
N LEU A 355 -14.05 13.61 25.49
CA LEU A 355 -12.65 14.00 25.31
C LEU A 355 -11.93 13.94 26.67
N ASP A 356 -11.07 12.94 26.84
CA ASP A 356 -10.18 12.81 28.00
C ASP A 356 -8.77 13.32 27.64
N VAL A 357 -8.20 14.22 28.44
CA VAL A 357 -6.88 14.83 28.23
C VAL A 357 -6.02 14.69 29.49
N SER A 358 -4.80 14.18 29.36
CA SER A 358 -3.86 14.00 30.47
C SER A 358 -2.40 14.22 30.05
N GLY A 359 -1.48 14.12 31.03
CA GLY A 359 -0.04 14.03 30.77
C GLY A 359 0.64 15.30 30.24
N GLY A 360 -0.11 16.39 30.03
CA GLY A 360 0.34 17.63 29.41
C GLY A 360 0.03 17.76 27.92
N GLY A 361 -0.96 17.01 27.42
CA GLY A 361 -1.47 17.13 26.05
C GLY A 361 -2.49 18.27 25.87
N HIS A 362 -2.78 18.58 24.61
CA HIS A 362 -3.72 19.60 24.14
C HIS A 362 -4.99 18.91 23.61
N GLY A 363 -6.16 19.18 24.19
CA GLY A 363 -7.41 18.54 23.75
C GLY A 363 -7.90 19.07 22.40
N ILE A 364 -8.16 20.37 22.37
CA ILE A 364 -8.58 21.13 21.18
C ILE A 364 -7.75 22.42 21.17
N ASP A 365 -7.07 22.71 20.06
CA ASP A 365 -6.35 23.96 19.82
C ASP A 365 -6.84 24.61 18.53
N ILE A 366 -6.98 25.94 18.50
CA ILE A 366 -7.42 26.68 17.32
C ILE A 366 -6.69 28.03 17.25
N THR A 367 -5.90 28.22 16.19
CA THR A 367 -5.18 29.47 15.90
C THR A 367 -5.80 30.18 14.70
N GLY A 368 -6.56 31.25 14.96
CA GLY A 368 -7.15 32.11 13.92
C GLY A 368 -8.17 33.11 14.48
N ASP A 369 -8.56 34.11 13.69
CA ASP A 369 -9.63 35.03 14.08
C ASP A 369 -10.99 34.32 14.05
N SER A 370 -11.92 34.70 14.95
CA SER A 370 -13.30 34.19 15.02
C SER A 370 -13.46 32.67 15.26
N ALA A 371 -12.44 32.00 15.78
CA ALA A 371 -12.47 30.60 16.20
C ALA A 371 -13.68 30.24 17.10
N THR A 372 -14.25 29.05 16.93
CA THR A 372 -15.45 28.59 17.65
C THR A 372 -15.33 27.14 18.13
N VAL A 373 -15.61 26.88 19.41
CA VAL A 373 -15.78 25.52 19.96
C VAL A 373 -17.20 25.34 20.49
N ASP A 374 -17.90 24.32 20.01
CA ASP A 374 -19.23 23.89 20.45
C ASP A 374 -19.14 22.51 21.12
N ASN A 375 -18.93 22.49 22.44
CA ASN A 375 -18.83 21.26 23.22
C ASN A 375 -20.18 20.85 23.83
N LYS A 376 -20.66 19.67 23.44
CA LYS A 376 -21.84 18.98 24.02
C LYS A 376 -21.48 17.69 24.76
N GLY A 377 -20.30 17.10 24.48
CA GLY A 377 -19.77 15.92 25.15
C GLY A 377 -19.10 16.21 26.50
N THR A 378 -18.53 15.16 27.13
CA THR A 378 -17.75 15.33 28.36
C THR A 378 -16.32 15.76 28.03
N MET A 379 -15.78 16.75 28.75
CA MET A 379 -14.34 17.04 28.74
C MET A 379 -13.74 16.74 30.11
N THR A 380 -12.77 15.83 30.16
CA THR A 380 -11.96 15.54 31.35
C THR A 380 -10.54 16.03 31.12
N VAL A 381 -9.95 16.73 32.09
CA VAL A 381 -8.54 17.14 32.05
C VAL A 381 -7.87 16.83 33.40
N THR A 382 -6.73 16.13 33.40
CA THR A 382 -6.06 15.63 34.63
C THR A 382 -4.54 15.86 34.68
#